data_AF-R6IDK0-F1
#
_entry.id   AF-R6IDK0-F1
#
_cell.length_a   1.000
_cell.length_b   1.000
_cell.length_c   1.000
_cell.angle_alpha   90.00
_cell.angle_beta   90.00
_cell.angle_gamma   90.00
#
_symmetry.space_group_name_H-M   'P 1'
#
loop_
_entity.id
_entity.type
_entity.pdbx_description
1 polymer ?
#
loop_
_entity_poly.entity_id
_entity_poly.type
_entity_poly.pdbx_seq_one_letter_code
_entity_poly.pdbx_strand_id
1 'polypeptide(L)'
;MKRIFAVLFMLMFLFIPSAFAAQPDISSDSQTFNPFTGVYDLKGHVHVDLGDRVIDGDAAQVYLYQLEVHAQGNISLTDKPTGIHFDCDSVEVKGNERTAYVNGNMVFTQDNLRITADNGSFTRR
;
A
#
# COMPACT_ATOMS: atom_id res chain seq x y z
N MET A 1 -33.25 -17.90 -32.37
CA MET A 1 -33.10 -16.79 -31.39
C MET A 1 -32.43 -17.20 -30.08
N LYS A 2 -32.81 -18.33 -29.43
CA LYS A 2 -32.21 -18.76 -28.14
C LYS A 2 -30.69 -19.07 -28.18
N ARG A 3 -30.20 -19.63 -29.29
CA ARG A 3 -28.76 -19.97 -29.45
C ARG A 3 -27.86 -18.73 -29.62
N ILE A 4 -28.37 -17.66 -30.24
CA ILE A 4 -27.63 -16.40 -30.43
C ILE A 4 -27.49 -15.66 -29.10
N PHE A 5 -28.54 -15.65 -28.28
CA PHE A 5 -28.50 -15.10 -26.93
C PHE A 5 -27.51 -15.82 -26.00
N ALA A 6 -27.43 -17.15 -26.09
CA ALA A 6 -26.47 -17.94 -25.32
C ALA A 6 -25.02 -17.61 -25.70
N VAL A 7 -24.75 -17.42 -27.00
CA VAL A 7 -23.41 -17.07 -27.50
C VAL A 7 -23.01 -15.65 -27.08
N LEU A 8 -23.94 -14.68 -27.15
CA LEU A 8 -23.72 -13.30 -26.68
C LEU A 8 -23.47 -13.24 -25.16
N PHE A 9 -24.22 -14.01 -24.37
CA PHE A 9 -24.02 -14.11 -22.93
C PHE A 9 -22.65 -14.73 -22.58
N MET A 10 -22.23 -15.77 -23.30
CA MET A 10 -20.92 -16.40 -23.13
C MET A 10 -19.76 -15.49 -23.54
N LEU A 11 -19.93 -14.69 -24.62
CA LEU A 11 -18.96 -13.69 -25.05
C LEU A 11 -18.77 -12.58 -24.00
N MET A 12 -19.80 -12.24 -23.23
CA MET A 12 -19.73 -11.23 -22.17
C MET A 12 -18.81 -11.67 -21.01
N PHE A 13 -18.70 -12.97 -20.74
CA PHE A 13 -17.77 -13.53 -19.74
C PHE A 13 -16.32 -13.61 -20.23
N LEU A 14 -16.08 -13.64 -21.55
CA LEU A 14 -14.73 -13.67 -22.14
C LEU A 14 -14.01 -12.31 -22.09
N PHE A 15 -14.75 -11.23 -21.80
CA PHE A 15 -14.21 -9.88 -21.65
C PHE A 15 -14.15 -9.39 -20.20
N ILE A 16 -14.39 -10.25 -19.20
CA ILE A 16 -14.06 -9.90 -17.82
C ILE A 16 -12.54 -9.90 -17.74
N PRO A 17 -11.86 -8.74 -17.66
CA PRO A 17 -10.42 -8.74 -17.50
C PRO A 17 -10.16 -9.38 -16.15
N SER A 18 -9.62 -10.59 -16.12
CA SER A 18 -9.05 -11.21 -14.92
C SER A 18 -7.71 -10.55 -14.55
N ALA A 19 -7.64 -9.23 -14.72
CA ALA A 19 -6.57 -8.41 -14.17
C ALA A 19 -7.06 -7.91 -12.82
N PHE A 20 -7.11 -8.82 -11.84
CA PHE A 20 -6.91 -8.39 -10.47
C PHE A 20 -5.43 -7.94 -10.41
N ALA A 21 -5.18 -6.67 -10.78
CA ALA A 21 -4.02 -5.99 -10.22
C ALA A 21 -4.13 -6.23 -8.71
N ALA A 22 -3.08 -6.78 -8.09
CA ALA A 22 -3.10 -7.15 -6.68
C ALA A 22 -3.57 -5.93 -5.89
N GLN A 23 -4.83 -5.95 -5.47
CA GLN A 23 -5.39 -4.89 -4.66
C GLN A 23 -4.63 -4.93 -3.34
N PRO A 24 -4.16 -3.79 -2.82
CA PRO A 24 -3.51 -3.80 -1.53
C PRO A 24 -4.44 -4.43 -0.50
N ASP A 25 -3.90 -5.33 0.32
CA ASP A 25 -4.63 -5.88 1.46
C ASP A 25 -4.57 -4.84 2.59
N ILE A 26 -5.74 -4.43 3.07
CA ILE A 26 -5.87 -3.28 3.97
C ILE A 26 -6.78 -3.67 5.13
N SER A 27 -6.31 -3.43 6.35
CA SER A 27 -7.12 -3.56 7.57
C SER A 27 -6.86 -2.41 8.56
N SER A 28 -7.86 -2.11 9.38
CA SER A 28 -7.84 -1.10 10.44
C SER A 28 -9.10 -1.22 11.29
N ASP A 29 -9.13 -0.55 12.45
CA ASP A 29 -10.32 -0.48 13.31
C ASP A 29 -11.47 0.27 12.63
N SER A 30 -11.14 1.33 11.87
CA SER A 30 -12.09 2.14 11.11
C SER A 30 -11.54 2.46 9.73
N GLN A 31 -12.35 2.15 8.70
CA GLN A 31 -12.03 2.44 7.31
C GLN A 31 -13.19 3.12 6.59
N THR A 32 -12.88 4.10 5.75
CA THR A 32 -13.82 4.68 4.78
C THR A 32 -13.19 4.74 3.41
N PHE A 33 -13.99 4.55 2.36
CA PHE A 33 -13.53 4.62 0.98
C PHE A 33 -14.32 5.68 0.22
N ASN A 34 -13.62 6.62 -0.41
CA ASN A 34 -14.22 7.56 -1.35
C ASN A 34 -13.95 7.09 -2.79
N PRO A 35 -14.95 6.55 -3.50
CA PRO A 35 -14.77 6.05 -4.86
C PRO A 35 -14.55 7.15 -5.90
N PHE A 36 -14.87 8.41 -5.60
CA PHE A 36 -14.65 9.52 -6.54
C PHE A 36 -13.20 9.97 -6.55
N THR A 37 -12.53 9.91 -5.39
CA THR A 37 -11.11 10.27 -5.27
C THR A 37 -10.19 9.05 -5.26
N GLY A 38 -10.74 7.84 -5.07
CA GLY A 38 -9.96 6.60 -4.97
C GLY A 38 -9.14 6.50 -3.69
N VAL A 39 -9.61 7.11 -2.59
CA VAL A 39 -8.86 7.21 -1.33
C VAL A 39 -9.52 6.38 -0.23
N TYR A 40 -8.73 5.54 0.42
CA TYR A 40 -9.07 4.97 1.73
C TYR A 40 -8.56 5.87 2.84
N ASP A 41 -9.38 6.15 3.84
CA ASP A 41 -8.99 6.76 5.12
C ASP A 41 -9.13 5.69 6.21
N LEU A 42 -8.00 5.36 6.84
CA LEU A 42 -7.81 4.23 7.76
C LEU A 42 -7.36 4.76 9.13
N LYS A 43 -7.95 4.25 10.21
CA LYS A 43 -7.66 4.66 11.59
C LYS A 43 -7.70 3.48 12.55
N GLY A 44 -6.72 3.45 13.46
CA GLY A 44 -6.54 2.44 14.49
C GLY A 44 -5.97 1.15 13.91
N HIS A 45 -4.84 0.69 14.47
CA HIS A 45 -4.16 -0.57 14.11
C HIS A 45 -4.14 -0.81 12.59
N VAL A 46 -3.67 0.19 11.85
CA VAL A 46 -3.63 0.16 10.39
C VAL A 46 -2.59 -0.85 9.95
N HIS A 47 -2.97 -1.66 8.97
CA HIS A 47 -2.09 -2.56 8.24
C HIS A 47 -2.38 -2.42 6.74
N VAL A 48 -1.35 -2.10 5.95
CA VAL A 48 -1.43 -1.96 4.50
C VAL A 48 -0.35 -2.83 3.86
N ASP A 49 -0.75 -3.90 3.18
CA ASP A 49 0.13 -4.80 2.43
C ASP A 49 -0.01 -4.55 0.92
N LEU A 50 1.05 -4.00 0.33
CA LEU A 50 1.17 -3.72 -1.11
C LEU A 50 1.77 -4.93 -1.87
N GLY A 51 1.84 -6.10 -1.25
CA GLY A 51 2.47 -7.30 -1.77
C GLY A 51 3.96 -7.38 -1.43
N ASP A 52 4.75 -6.39 -1.88
CA ASP A 52 6.20 -6.32 -1.61
C ASP A 52 6.58 -5.49 -0.38
N ARG A 53 5.61 -4.75 0.16
CA ARG A 53 5.80 -3.80 1.23
C ARG A 53 4.62 -3.83 2.18
N VAL A 54 4.91 -3.81 3.47
CA VAL A 54 3.90 -3.73 4.53
C VAL A 54 4.14 -2.46 5.32
N ILE A 55 3.05 -1.75 5.61
CA ILE A 55 3.04 -0.53 6.41
C ILE A 55 2.03 -0.74 7.52
N ASP A 56 2.53 -0.74 8.76
CA ASP A 56 1.72 -0.75 9.98
C ASP A 56 1.78 0.63 10.65
N GLY A 57 0.71 1.04 11.32
CA GLY A 57 0.63 2.35 11.98
C GLY A 57 -0.69 2.66 12.66
N ASP A 58 -0.83 3.91 13.12
CA ASP A 58 -2.06 4.37 13.78
C ASP A 58 -3.11 4.91 12.80
N ALA A 59 -2.67 5.55 11.72
CA ALA A 59 -3.56 6.06 10.67
C ALA A 59 -2.87 6.07 9.30
N ALA A 60 -3.65 5.87 8.24
CA ALA A 60 -3.15 6.02 6.88
C ALA A 60 -4.21 6.47 5.88
N GLN A 61 -3.75 7.14 4.84
CA GLN A 61 -4.50 7.38 3.61
C GLN A 61 -3.86 6.60 2.47
N VAL A 62 -4.65 5.75 1.80
CA VAL A 62 -4.19 4.96 0.65
C VAL A 62 -4.86 5.52 -0.61
N TYR A 63 -4.05 6.10 -1.48
CA TYR A 63 -4.45 6.73 -2.73
C TYR A 63 -4.28 5.73 -3.88
N LEU A 64 -5.35 5.02 -4.24
CA LEU A 64 -5.27 3.95 -5.23
C LEU A 64 -4.90 4.44 -6.62
N TYR A 65 -5.39 5.63 -7.03
CA TYR A 65 -5.17 6.15 -8.38
C TYR A 65 -3.77 6.77 -8.54
N GLN A 66 -3.23 7.33 -7.47
CA GLN A 66 -1.89 7.91 -7.42
C GLN A 66 -0.82 6.85 -7.09
N LEU A 67 -1.25 5.68 -6.57
CA LEU A 67 -0.39 4.62 -6.04
C LEU A 67 0.49 5.15 -4.89
N GLU A 68 -0.13 5.87 -3.96
CA GLU A 68 0.54 6.46 -2.80
C GLU A 68 -0.06 5.99 -1.47
N VAL A 69 0.77 5.89 -0.44
CA VAL A 69 0.34 5.63 0.93
C VAL A 69 0.96 6.68 1.84
N HIS A 70 0.11 7.40 2.57
CA HIS A 70 0.52 8.41 3.55
C HIS A 70 0.10 7.87 4.92
N ALA A 71 1.06 7.44 5.75
CA ALA A 71 0.76 6.87 7.06
C ALA A 71 1.45 7.67 8.18
N GLN A 72 0.79 7.73 9.33
CA GLN A 72 1.25 8.46 10.50
C GLN A 72 0.98 7.70 11.81
N GLY A 73 1.85 7.92 12.79
CA GLY A 73 1.77 7.37 14.14
C GLY A 73 2.33 5.96 14.24
N ASN A 74 3.38 5.79 15.06
CA ASN A 74 4.01 4.51 15.38
C ASN A 74 4.25 3.62 14.14
N ILE A 75 4.82 4.22 13.09
CA ILE A 75 4.93 3.56 11.80
C ILE A 75 6.00 2.47 11.83
N SER A 76 5.63 1.32 11.29
CA SER A 76 6.54 0.23 10.98
C SER A 76 6.40 -0.11 9.49
N LEU A 77 7.47 0.11 8.72
CA LEU A 77 7.53 -0.13 7.29
C LEU A 77 8.50 -1.29 7.01
N THR A 78 8.03 -2.33 6.33
CA THR A 78 8.84 -3.48 5.94
C THR A 78 8.89 -3.66 4.43
N ASP A 79 10.10 -3.77 3.88
CA ASP A 79 10.38 -4.20 2.50
C ASP A 79 10.67 -5.70 2.49
N LYS A 80 9.67 -6.51 2.12
CA LYS A 80 9.76 -7.99 2.23
C LYS A 80 10.92 -8.58 1.41
N PRO A 81 11.19 -8.16 0.15
CA PRO A 81 12.25 -8.75 -0.65
C PRO A 81 13.66 -8.53 -0.09
N THR A 82 13.93 -7.37 0.53
CA THR A 82 15.28 -7.00 0.99
C THR A 82 15.47 -7.17 2.49
N GLY A 83 14.40 -7.44 3.25
CA GLY A 83 14.43 -7.48 4.71
C GLY A 83 14.73 -6.12 5.34
N ILE A 84 14.51 -5.03 4.59
CA ILE A 84 14.70 -3.67 5.09
C ILE A 84 13.49 -3.30 5.95
N HIS A 85 13.76 -2.66 7.09
CA HIS A 85 12.74 -2.22 8.00
C HIS A 85 12.98 -0.78 8.47
N PHE A 86 11.90 -0.04 8.66
CA PHE A 86 11.92 1.31 9.20
C PHE A 86 10.88 1.46 10.30
N ASP A 87 11.29 1.92 11.48
CA ASP A 87 10.38 2.51 12.47
C ASP A 87 10.48 4.03 12.39
N CYS A 88 9.34 4.74 12.43
CA CYS A 88 9.30 6.21 12.34
C CYS A 88 7.96 6.81 12.79
N ASP A 89 7.85 8.14 12.79
CA ASP A 89 6.60 8.82 13.13
C ASP A 89 5.63 8.87 11.95
N SER A 90 6.13 8.98 10.71
CA SER A 90 5.30 9.05 9.49
C SER A 90 6.05 8.58 8.25
N VAL A 91 5.31 8.08 7.26
CA VAL A 91 5.85 7.65 5.98
C VAL A 91 4.96 8.09 4.81
N GLU A 92 5.60 8.51 3.73
CA GLU A 92 4.99 8.68 2.42
C GLU A 92 5.62 7.69 1.44
N VAL A 93 4.84 6.72 0.97
CA VAL A 93 5.27 5.74 -0.02
C VAL A 93 4.69 6.13 -1.37
N LYS A 94 5.56 6.38 -2.34
CA LYS A 94 5.19 6.65 -3.73
C LYS A 94 5.52 5.46 -4.61
N GLY A 95 4.49 4.72 -5.01
CA GLY A 95 4.63 3.52 -5.84
C GLY A 95 5.27 3.80 -7.19
N ASN A 96 4.89 4.91 -7.84
CA ASN A 96 5.45 5.32 -9.15
C ASN A 96 6.95 5.65 -9.08
N GLU A 97 7.42 6.18 -7.96
CA GLU A 97 8.83 6.49 -7.71
C GLU A 97 9.59 5.32 -7.08
N ARG A 98 8.88 4.25 -6.70
CA ARG A 98 9.39 3.14 -5.85
C ARG A 98 10.14 3.64 -4.62
N THR A 99 9.71 4.76 -4.06
CA THR A 99 10.41 5.47 -2.98
C THR A 99 9.53 5.58 -1.74
N ALA A 100 10.11 5.31 -0.58
CA ALA A 100 9.53 5.65 0.72
C ALA A 100 10.28 6.84 1.30
N TYR A 101 9.54 7.87 1.72
CA TYR A 101 10.03 9.00 2.50
C TYR A 101 9.63 8.77 3.95
N VAL A 102 10.62 8.66 4.82
CA VAL A 102 10.48 8.23 6.21
C VAL A 102 10.83 9.43 7.09
N ASN A 103 9.91 9.86 7.95
CA ASN A 103 10.06 11.12 8.68
C ASN A 103 9.77 10.95 10.17
N GLY A 104 10.61 11.59 10.99
CA GLY A 104 10.52 11.60 12.45
C GLY A 104 11.04 10.31 13.09
N ASN A 105 11.96 10.48 14.05
CA ASN A 105 12.53 9.40 14.87
C ASN A 105 12.92 8.14 14.09
N MET A 106 13.48 8.31 12.88
CA MET A 106 13.72 7.20 11.97
C MET A 106 14.74 6.22 12.56
N VAL A 107 14.36 4.95 12.56
CA VAL A 107 15.22 3.81 12.81
C VAL A 107 15.18 2.90 11.59
N PHE A 108 16.27 2.86 10.84
CA PHE A 108 16.46 1.88 9.77
C PHE A 108 17.16 0.64 10.32
N THR A 109 16.67 -0.54 9.96
CA THR A 109 17.32 -1.81 10.23
C THR A 109 17.39 -2.70 8.99
N GLN A 110 18.52 -3.36 8.82
CA GLN A 110 18.73 -4.41 7.82
C GLN A 110 19.80 -5.37 8.35
N ASP A 111 19.46 -6.63 8.56
CA ASP A 111 20.33 -7.62 9.19
C ASP A 111 20.87 -7.11 10.56
N ASN A 112 22.19 -6.93 10.67
CA ASN A 112 22.86 -6.39 11.87
C ASN A 112 23.10 -4.88 11.82
N LEU A 113 22.72 -4.21 10.72
CA LEU A 113 22.86 -2.77 10.56
C LEU A 113 21.68 -2.05 11.19
N ARG A 114 21.98 -1.04 12.00
CA ARG A 114 21.00 -0.12 12.57
C ARG A 114 21.47 1.31 12.36
N ILE A 115 20.65 2.13 11.73
CA ILE A 115 20.91 3.56 11.49
C ILE A 115 19.78 4.35 12.10
N THR A 116 20.10 5.40 12.85
CA THR A 116 19.12 6.35 13.37
C THR A 116 19.33 7.71 12.73
N ALA A 117 18.26 8.38 12.34
CA ALA A 117 18.29 9.75 11.85
C ALA A 117 16.94 10.43 12.14
N ASP A 118 16.86 11.74 11.92
CA ASP A 118 15.57 12.44 12.00
C ASP A 118 14.65 12.01 10.85
N ASN A 119 15.19 11.91 9.64
CA ASN A 119 14.46 11.56 8.42
C ASN A 119 15.35 10.76 7.45
N GLY A 120 14.74 10.12 6.47
CA GLY A 120 15.43 9.43 5.40
C GLY A 120 14.52 9.09 4.22
N SER A 121 15.12 8.56 3.16
CA SER A 121 14.39 8.07 2.00
C SER A 121 15.02 6.80 1.45
N PHE A 122 14.21 5.88 0.97
CA PHE A 122 14.66 4.62 0.38
C PHE A 122 13.98 4.38 -0.97
N THR A 123 14.78 4.28 -2.02
CA THR A 123 14.32 4.00 -3.39
C THR A 123 14.75 2.60 -3.82
N ARG A 124 13.79 1.80 -4.30
CA ARG A 124 14.06 0.46 -4.84
C ARG A 124 14.51 0.57 -6.31
N ARG A 125 15.53 -0.19 -6.69
CA ARG A 125 15.95 -0.37 -8.10
C ARG A 125 15.15 -1.45 -8.78
#